data_AF-W4FLI7-F1
#
_entry.id   AF-W4FLI7-F1
#
_cell.length_a   1.000
_cell.length_b   1.000
_cell.length_c   1.000
_cell.angle_alpha   90.00
_cell.angle_beta   90.00
_cell.angle_gamma   90.00
#
_symmetry.space_group_name_H-M   'P 1'
#
loop_
_entity.id
_entity.type
_entity.pdbx_description
1 polymer ?
#
loop_
_entity_poly.entity_id
_entity_poly.type
_entity_poly.pdbx_seq_one_letter_code
_entity_poly.pdbx_strand_id
1 'polypeptide(L)'
;MRQYFGFLQIPIRASNRLYPDMTSVSLARLFSPINPGDNKEAVRVCDSLRKDMHSCYLHQEGRQLILQFNSKAKAATWRNQPVPFRGEITWLRHFRRPEDPITDLDTDETQQTETYSFRLLQVPARIKLMQVLHMLRLLGWGYLVVTDNANVLDDILGKSRNEMGPITVHIFHFQD
;
A
#
# COMPACT_ATOMS: atom_id res chain seq x y z
N MET A 1 -20.20 -20.60 9.54
CA MET A 1 -20.53 -19.77 8.36
C MET A 1 -19.30 -18.93 8.03
N ARG A 2 -18.57 -19.20 6.93
CA ARG A 2 -17.44 -18.33 6.52
C ARG A 2 -18.04 -17.02 6.00
N GLN A 3 -17.89 -15.93 6.75
CA GLN A 3 -18.25 -14.61 6.26
C GLN A 3 -17.30 -14.25 5.11
N TYR A 4 -17.85 -14.11 3.90
CA TYR A 4 -17.08 -13.73 2.71
C TYR A 4 -16.88 -12.22 2.70
N PHE A 5 -16.02 -11.74 3.60
CA PHE A 5 -15.62 -10.33 3.62
C PHE A 5 -14.91 -9.94 2.32
N GLY A 6 -15.09 -8.68 1.93
CA GLY A 6 -14.31 -8.04 0.87
C GLY A 6 -13.34 -7.04 1.49
N PHE A 7 -12.15 -6.91 0.90
CA PHE A 7 -11.11 -6.02 1.40
C PHE A 7 -10.62 -5.08 0.31
N LEU A 8 -10.47 -3.81 0.67
CA LEU A 8 -9.84 -2.78 -0.15
C LEU A 8 -8.74 -2.08 0.66
N GLN A 9 -7.83 -1.40 -0.03
CA GLN A 9 -6.76 -0.62 0.59
C GLN A 9 -6.65 0.77 -0.03
N ILE A 10 -6.09 1.70 0.75
CA ILE A 10 -5.53 2.94 0.25
C ILE A 10 -4.08 3.11 0.75
N PRO A 11 -3.18 3.66 -0.07
CA PRO A 11 -1.86 4.06 0.39
C PRO A 11 -1.96 5.23 1.37
N ILE A 12 -1.21 5.16 2.46
CA ILE A 12 -0.97 6.24 3.40
C ILE A 12 0.39 6.85 3.08
N ARG A 13 0.38 8.10 2.63
CA ARG A 13 1.60 8.88 2.40
C ARG A 13 2.31 9.13 3.74
N ALA A 14 3.65 9.18 3.73
CA ALA A 14 4.44 9.46 4.93
C ALA A 14 4.13 10.81 5.60
N SER A 15 3.61 11.78 4.83
CA SER A 15 3.10 13.06 5.34
C SER A 15 1.82 12.90 6.17
N ASN A 16 1.05 11.84 5.92
CA ASN A 16 -0.17 11.50 6.66
C ASN A 16 0.21 10.65 7.88
N ARG A 17 0.75 11.29 8.92
CA ARG A 17 0.97 10.63 10.22
C ARG A 17 -0.37 10.12 10.76
N LEU A 18 -0.56 8.81 10.75
CA LEU A 18 -1.65 8.11 11.41
C LEU A 18 -1.07 7.32 12.57
N TYR A 19 -1.80 7.27 13.69
CA TYR A 19 -1.34 6.55 14.88
C TYR A 19 -1.83 5.10 14.85
N PRO A 20 -0.99 4.11 15.23
CA PRO A 20 -1.36 2.70 15.20
C PRO A 20 -2.57 2.32 16.08
N ASP A 21 -2.81 3.09 17.13
CA ASP A 21 -3.87 2.91 18.13
C ASP A 21 -5.20 3.59 17.74
N MET A 22 -5.28 4.21 16.55
CA MET A 22 -6.53 4.82 16.09
C MET A 22 -7.63 3.78 15.92
N THR A 23 -8.78 4.04 16.54
CA THR A 23 -9.97 3.19 16.36
C THR A 23 -10.47 3.21 14.92
N SER A 24 -11.16 2.15 14.51
CA SER A 24 -11.84 2.09 13.20
C SER A 24 -12.75 3.29 12.96
N VAL A 25 -13.41 3.82 13.98
CA VAL A 25 -14.29 4.99 13.86
C VAL A 25 -13.48 6.26 13.59
N SER A 26 -12.34 6.42 14.29
CA SER A 26 -11.43 7.55 14.08
C SER A 26 -10.83 7.53 12.69
N LEU A 27 -10.43 6.36 12.19
CA LEU A 27 -9.92 6.19 10.83
C LEU A 27 -11.00 6.46 9.77
N ALA A 28 -12.22 5.97 9.98
CA ALA A 28 -13.34 6.20 9.06
C ALA A 28 -13.71 7.70 8.91
N ARG A 29 -13.52 8.50 9.96
CA ARG A 29 -13.74 9.95 9.93
C ARG A 29 -12.74 10.70 9.03
N LEU A 30 -11.58 10.10 8.75
CA LEU A 30 -10.58 10.70 7.87
C LEU A 30 -11.04 10.75 6.40
N PHE A 31 -12.04 9.94 6.01
CA PHE A 31 -12.69 10.08 4.70
C PHE A 31 -13.54 11.35 4.69
N SER A 32 -12.97 12.46 4.24
CA SER A 32 -13.64 13.77 4.23
C SER A 32 -13.07 14.62 3.09
N PRO A 33 -13.87 15.45 2.41
CA PRO A 33 -13.38 16.44 1.44
C PRO A 33 -12.68 17.64 2.13
N ILE A 34 -11.94 18.44 1.35
CA ILE A 34 -11.26 19.68 1.80
C ILE A 34 -12.28 20.71 2.30
N ASN A 35 -13.33 20.95 1.52
CA ASN A 35 -14.39 21.92 1.83
C ASN A 35 -15.76 21.21 1.87
N PRO A 36 -16.17 20.66 3.02
CA PRO A 36 -17.44 19.94 3.14
C PRO A 36 -18.68 20.80 2.85
N GLY A 37 -18.60 22.12 3.06
CA GLY A 37 -19.69 23.06 2.79
C GLY A 37 -19.96 23.26 1.30
N ASP A 38 -18.91 23.24 0.48
CA ASP A 38 -19.00 23.55 -0.96
C ASP A 38 -19.19 22.29 -1.81
N ASN A 39 -18.69 21.14 -1.36
CA ASN A 39 -18.72 19.89 -2.13
C ASN A 39 -19.63 18.83 -1.51
N LYS A 40 -20.94 19.04 -1.64
CA LYS A 40 -21.98 18.14 -1.12
C LYS A 40 -21.92 16.74 -1.73
N GLU A 41 -21.45 16.59 -2.96
CA GLU A 41 -21.30 15.30 -3.63
C GLU A 41 -20.19 14.47 -2.98
N ALA A 42 -19.02 15.07 -2.76
CA ALA A 42 -17.91 14.40 -2.09
C ALA A 42 -18.26 13.99 -0.65
N VAL A 43 -19.07 14.79 0.06
CA VAL A 43 -19.61 14.42 1.38
C VAL A 43 -20.50 13.17 1.27
N ARG A 44 -21.44 13.13 0.31
CA ARG A 44 -22.31 11.97 0.08
C ARG A 44 -21.53 10.70 -0.24
N VAL A 45 -20.44 10.81 -1.01
CA VAL A 45 -19.55 9.69 -1.31
C VAL A 45 -18.90 9.16 -0.03
N CYS A 46 -18.35 10.05 0.81
CA CYS A 46 -17.75 9.66 2.09
C CYS A 46 -18.77 9.01 3.03
N ASP A 47 -19.98 9.55 3.12
CA ASP A 47 -21.04 9.01 3.98
C ASP A 47 -21.52 7.64 3.49
N SER A 48 -21.66 7.46 2.17
CA SER A 48 -22.00 6.19 1.56
C SER A 48 -20.92 5.14 1.80
N LEU A 49 -19.64 5.51 1.67
CA LEU A 49 -18.51 4.64 1.98
C LEU A 49 -18.56 4.19 3.44
N ARG A 50 -18.70 5.13 4.38
CA ARG A 50 -18.77 4.82 5.82
C ARG A 50 -19.95 3.92 6.18
N LYS A 51 -21.07 4.03 5.46
CA LYS A 51 -22.25 3.18 5.66
C LYS A 51 -22.02 1.73 5.20
N ASP A 52 -21.30 1.55 4.09
CA ASP A 52 -21.02 0.22 3.54
C ASP A 52 -19.81 -0.47 4.17
N MET A 53 -18.85 0.31 4.65
CA MET A 53 -17.65 -0.16 5.33
C MET A 53 -18.03 -0.79 6.67
N HIS A 54 -17.56 -2.01 6.90
CA HIS A 54 -17.75 -2.72 8.17
C HIS A 54 -16.75 -2.26 9.22
N SER A 55 -15.48 -2.16 8.84
CA SER A 55 -14.39 -1.68 9.69
C SER A 55 -13.23 -1.19 8.83
N CYS A 56 -12.33 -0.42 9.44
CA CYS A 56 -11.04 -0.08 8.85
C CYS A 56 -9.93 -0.05 9.90
N TYR A 57 -8.72 -0.39 9.47
CA TYR A 57 -7.56 -0.48 10.34
C TYR A 57 -6.29 -0.25 9.53
N LEU A 58 -5.24 0.21 10.22
CA LEU A 58 -3.93 0.33 9.61
C LEU A 58 -3.31 -1.06 9.46
N HIS A 59 -2.74 -1.33 8.30
CA HIS A 59 -1.87 -2.49 8.11
C HIS A 59 -0.70 -2.43 9.12
N GLN A 60 -0.11 -3.57 9.48
CA GLN A 60 0.94 -3.66 10.52
C GLN A 60 2.12 -2.72 10.27
N GLU A 61 2.34 -2.36 9.01
CA GLU A 61 3.44 -1.53 8.53
C GLU A 61 3.10 -0.03 8.56
N GLY A 62 1.85 0.34 8.85
CA GLY A 62 1.38 1.72 8.99
C GLY A 62 1.25 2.51 7.68
N ARG A 63 1.50 1.88 6.52
CA ARG A 63 1.52 2.53 5.20
C ARG A 63 0.26 2.32 4.38
N GLN A 64 -0.65 1.48 4.84
CA GLN A 64 -1.89 1.19 4.16
C GLN A 64 -3.02 1.23 5.17
N LEU A 65 -4.14 1.82 4.77
CA LEU A 65 -5.40 1.68 5.49
C LEU A 65 -6.22 0.61 4.78
N ILE A 66 -6.54 -0.44 5.51
CA ILE A 66 -7.36 -1.56 5.04
C ILE A 66 -8.81 -1.28 5.40
N LEU A 67 -9.70 -1.41 4.42
CA LEU A 67 -11.14 -1.29 4.56
C LEU A 67 -11.75 -2.68 4.39
N GLN A 68 -12.51 -3.10 5.40
CA GLN A 68 -13.23 -4.37 5.39
C GLN A 68 -14.71 -4.09 5.11
N PHE A 69 -15.28 -4.88 4.20
CA PHE A 69 -16.69 -4.86 3.82
C PHE A 69 -17.33 -6.19 4.14
N ASN A 70 -18.59 -6.17 4.58
CA ASN A 70 -19.34 -7.38 4.96
C ASN A 70 -19.62 -8.35 3.79
N SER A 71 -19.32 -7.97 2.55
CA SER A 71 -19.33 -8.86 1.39
C SER A 71 -18.31 -8.45 0.32
N LYS A 72 -17.82 -9.43 -0.45
CA LYS A 72 -17.00 -9.19 -1.65
C LYS A 72 -17.72 -8.35 -2.71
N ALA A 73 -19.03 -8.54 -2.86
CA ALA A 73 -19.83 -7.77 -3.82
C ALA A 73 -19.85 -6.28 -3.48
N LYS A 74 -19.97 -5.92 -2.19
CA LYS A 74 -19.86 -4.51 -1.76
C LYS A 74 -18.46 -3.95 -1.96
N ALA A 75 -17.41 -4.70 -1.63
CA ALA A 75 -16.05 -4.25 -1.93
C ALA A 75 -15.86 -4.01 -3.43
N ALA A 76 -16.46 -4.84 -4.29
CA ALA A 76 -16.37 -4.69 -5.75
C ALA A 76 -17.03 -3.40 -6.26
N THR A 77 -18.12 -2.92 -5.66
CA THR A 77 -18.76 -1.64 -6.07
C THR A 77 -17.88 -0.42 -5.76
N TRP A 78 -17.06 -0.54 -4.71
CA TRP A 78 -16.15 0.51 -4.26
C TRP A 78 -14.76 0.42 -4.89
N ARG A 79 -14.40 -0.71 -5.50
CA ARG A 79 -13.11 -0.91 -6.15
C ARG A 79 -12.89 0.09 -7.28
N ASN A 80 -11.70 0.69 -7.31
CA ASN A 80 -11.30 1.74 -8.24
C ASN A 80 -12.23 2.97 -8.23
N GLN A 81 -12.95 3.23 -7.13
CA GLN A 81 -13.68 4.47 -6.95
C GLN A 81 -12.77 5.54 -6.31
N PRO A 82 -12.84 6.80 -6.78
CA PRO A 82 -12.18 7.92 -6.13
C PRO A 82 -12.96 8.30 -4.87
N VAL A 83 -12.25 8.41 -3.75
CA VAL A 83 -12.83 8.81 -2.46
C VAL A 83 -11.96 9.89 -1.82
N PRO A 84 -12.56 10.94 -1.24
CA PRO A 84 -11.81 11.92 -0.47
C PRO A 84 -11.27 11.31 0.83
N PHE A 85 -9.97 11.48 1.07
CA PHE A 85 -9.28 11.10 2.29
C PHE A 85 -8.41 12.25 2.78
N ARG A 86 -8.74 12.81 3.94
CA ARG A 86 -8.14 14.02 4.50
C ARG A 86 -8.11 15.19 3.51
N GLY A 87 -9.14 15.27 2.68
CA GLY A 87 -9.29 16.27 1.65
C GLY A 87 -8.67 15.93 0.29
N GLU A 88 -7.70 15.02 0.23
CA GLU A 88 -7.12 14.60 -1.05
C GLU A 88 -7.95 13.46 -1.67
N ILE A 89 -8.01 13.40 -3.00
CA ILE A 89 -8.63 12.26 -3.68
C ILE A 89 -7.67 11.07 -3.63
N THR A 90 -8.15 9.94 -3.12
CA THR A 90 -7.47 8.65 -3.14
C THR A 90 -8.33 7.59 -3.83
N TRP A 91 -7.71 6.50 -4.28
CA TRP A 91 -8.39 5.43 -5.00
C TRP A 91 -8.41 4.17 -4.16
N LEU A 92 -9.60 3.57 -4.00
CA LEU A 92 -9.75 2.30 -3.30
C LEU A 92 -9.25 1.15 -4.19
N ARG A 93 -8.21 0.45 -3.76
CA ARG A 93 -7.59 -0.65 -4.52
C ARG A 93 -7.86 -1.99 -3.88
N HIS A 94 -7.71 -3.07 -4.66
CA HIS A 94 -7.86 -4.41 -4.12
C HIS A 94 -6.78 -4.67 -3.05
N PHE A 95 -7.16 -5.30 -1.96
CA PHE A 95 -6.25 -5.84 -0.97
C PHE A 95 -6.41 -7.36 -0.92
N ARG A 96 -5.33 -8.08 -1.22
CA ARG A 96 -5.26 -9.52 -1.06
C ARG A 96 -4.66 -9.83 0.29
N ARG A 97 -5.36 -10.61 1.11
CA ARG A 97 -4.78 -11.08 2.36
C ARG A 97 -3.71 -12.14 2.09
N PRO A 98 -2.68 -12.28 2.94
CA PRO A 98 -1.61 -13.27 2.73
C PRO A 98 -2.12 -14.70 2.53
N GLU A 99 -3.25 -15.06 3.15
CA GLU A 99 -3.89 -16.37 3.03
C GLU A 99 -4.76 -16.56 1.77
N ASP A 100 -5.08 -15.48 1.05
CA ASP A 100 -5.93 -15.53 -0.13
C ASP A 100 -5.08 -15.85 -1.39
N PRO A 101 -5.60 -16.68 -2.33
CA PRO A 101 -4.88 -17.01 -3.56
C PRO A 101 -4.72 -15.78 -4.46
N ILE A 102 -3.69 -15.79 -5.30
CA ILE A 102 -3.49 -14.77 -6.33
C ILE A 102 -4.65 -14.81 -7.32
N THR A 103 -5.09 -13.63 -7.72
CA THR A 103 -6.18 -13.40 -8.66
C THR A 103 -5.77 -12.41 -9.74
N ASP A 104 -6.63 -12.24 -10.74
CA ASP A 104 -6.54 -11.19 -11.76
C ASP A 104 -6.62 -9.76 -11.19
N LEU A 105 -6.97 -9.61 -9.90
CA LEU A 105 -7.08 -8.33 -9.22
C LEU A 105 -5.76 -7.84 -8.61
N ASP A 106 -4.75 -8.70 -8.56
CA ASP A 106 -3.42 -8.44 -8.02
C ASP A 106 -2.52 -7.75 -9.06
N THR A 107 -2.99 -6.62 -9.61
CA THR A 107 -2.25 -5.86 -10.62
C THR A 107 -1.03 -5.14 -10.05
N ASP A 108 -0.10 -4.72 -10.91
CA ASP A 108 1.10 -3.97 -10.48
C ASP A 108 0.74 -2.73 -9.64
N GLU A 109 -0.36 -2.04 -9.95
CA GLU A 109 -0.84 -0.89 -9.17
C GLU A 109 -1.28 -1.27 -7.74
N THR A 110 -1.85 -2.46 -7.54
CA THR A 110 -2.26 -2.94 -6.21
C THR A 110 -1.07 -3.45 -5.41
N GLN A 111 -0.03 -3.97 -6.09
CA GLN A 111 1.24 -4.38 -5.49
C GLN A 111 2.18 -3.20 -5.18
N GLN A 112 2.13 -2.11 -5.95
CA GLN A 112 2.94 -0.90 -5.69
C GLN A 112 2.60 -0.27 -4.34
N THR A 113 1.36 -0.41 -3.87
CA THR A 113 0.94 -0.04 -2.51
C THR A 113 1.71 -0.78 -1.41
N GLU A 114 2.26 -1.96 -1.71
CA GLU A 114 2.98 -2.87 -0.80
C GLU A 114 4.52 -2.72 -0.91
N THR A 115 4.99 -1.75 -1.71
CA THR A 115 6.41 -1.58 -2.03
C THR A 115 7.11 -0.76 -0.95
N TYR A 116 8.09 -1.38 -0.29
CA TYR A 116 8.94 -0.71 0.69
C TYR A 116 10.10 0.00 0.00
N SER A 117 10.17 1.33 0.11
CA SER A 117 11.40 2.06 -0.21
C SER A 117 12.05 2.62 1.05
N PHE A 118 13.37 2.51 1.12
CA PHE A 118 14.19 3.09 2.17
C PHE A 118 15.49 3.60 1.55
N ARG A 119 16.03 4.67 2.12
CA ARG A 119 17.33 5.22 1.72
C ARG A 119 18.37 4.76 2.71
N LEU A 120 19.46 4.22 2.19
CA LEU A 120 20.66 3.97 2.99
C LEU A 120 21.45 5.27 3.03
N LEU A 121 21.55 5.85 4.23
CA LEU A 121 22.35 7.05 4.47
C LEU A 121 23.75 6.66 4.91
N GLN A 122 24.74 7.49 4.57
CA GLN A 122 26.12 7.33 5.03
C GLN A 122 26.77 5.99 4.64
N VAL A 123 26.42 5.42 3.48
CA VAL A 123 27.11 4.25 2.94
C VAL A 123 28.52 4.69 2.52
N PRO A 124 29.59 4.22 3.18
CA PRO A 124 30.95 4.58 2.79
C PRO A 124 31.21 4.18 1.34
N ALA A 125 31.89 5.02 0.55
CA ALA A 125 32.13 4.79 -0.88
C ALA A 125 32.82 3.44 -1.20
N ARG A 126 33.52 2.86 -0.22
CA ARG A 126 34.14 1.52 -0.32
C ARG A 126 33.14 0.35 -0.30
N ILE A 127 31.91 0.57 0.17
CA ILE A 127 30.88 -0.48 0.21
C ILE A 127 30.23 -0.58 -1.17
N LYS A 128 30.41 -1.75 -1.80
CA LYS A 128 29.83 -2.04 -3.11
C LYS A 128 28.36 -2.44 -2.97
N LEU A 129 27.57 -2.21 -4.02
CA LEU A 129 26.16 -2.62 -4.12
C LEU A 129 25.94 -4.08 -3.70
N MET A 130 26.80 -5.00 -4.13
CA MET A 130 26.72 -6.42 -3.78
C MET A 130 26.85 -6.70 -2.27
N GLN A 131 27.60 -5.88 -1.54
CA GLN A 131 27.74 -6.02 -0.08
C GLN A 131 26.50 -5.51 0.65
N VAL A 132 25.91 -4.41 0.17
CA VAL A 132 24.60 -3.91 0.65
C VAL A 132 23.53 -4.97 0.43
N LEU A 133 23.48 -5.54 -0.78
CA LEU A 133 22.55 -6.62 -1.13
C LEU A 133 22.69 -7.84 -0.22
N HIS A 134 23.93 -8.27 0.05
CA HIS A 134 24.19 -9.38 0.95
C HIS A 134 23.72 -9.08 2.38
N MET A 135 23.97 -7.86 2.87
CA MET A 135 23.50 -7.41 4.18
C MET A 135 21.97 -7.39 4.29
N LEU A 136 21.27 -6.91 3.26
CA LEU A 136 19.81 -6.89 3.22
C LEU A 136 19.22 -8.31 3.17
N ARG A 137 19.86 -9.23 2.42
CA ARG A 137 19.46 -10.65 2.41
C ARG A 137 19.60 -11.31 3.78
N LEU A 138 20.67 -11.00 4.52
CA LEU A 138 20.86 -11.50 5.89
C LEU A 138 19.78 -11.02 6.87
N LEU A 139 19.16 -9.87 6.59
CA LEU A 139 18.05 -9.33 7.38
C LEU A 139 16.68 -9.96 7.03
N GLY A 140 16.64 -10.94 6.12
CA GLY A 140 15.42 -11.62 5.69
C GLY A 140 14.70 -10.95 4.50
N TRP A 141 15.37 -10.04 3.78
CA TRP A 141 14.75 -9.30 2.69
C TRP A 141 15.00 -10.06 1.39
N GLY A 142 13.93 -10.60 0.80
CA GLY A 142 14.00 -11.71 -0.16
C GLY A 142 14.56 -11.39 -1.55
N TYR A 143 14.45 -10.16 -2.04
CA TYR A 143 15.05 -9.73 -3.31
C TYR A 143 15.02 -8.21 -3.44
N LEU A 144 16.04 -7.67 -4.12
CA LEU A 144 16.10 -6.27 -4.52
C LEU A 144 16.18 -6.23 -6.05
N VAL A 145 15.23 -5.54 -6.68
CA VAL A 145 15.28 -5.28 -8.13
C VAL A 145 15.92 -3.90 -8.29
N VAL A 146 17.16 -3.89 -8.79
CA VAL A 146 17.88 -2.65 -9.10
C VAL A 146 17.74 -2.42 -10.60
N THR A 147 16.91 -1.47 -11.00
CA THR A 147 16.86 -0.99 -12.39
C THR A 147 17.40 0.43 -12.44
N ASP A 148 18.37 0.69 -13.32
CA ASP A 148 18.71 2.07 -13.73
C ASP A 148 17.84 2.52 -14.91
N ASN A 149 17.12 1.59 -15.55
CA ASN A 149 16.27 1.79 -16.72
C ASN A 149 15.17 0.70 -16.79
N ALA A 150 14.07 1.00 -17.50
CA ALA A 150 12.79 0.28 -17.50
C ALA A 150 12.78 -1.21 -17.96
N ASN A 151 13.91 -1.87 -18.16
CA ASN A 151 13.97 -3.27 -18.60
C ASN A 151 14.42 -4.20 -17.46
N VAL A 152 13.62 -5.23 -17.20
CA VAL A 152 13.94 -6.33 -16.26
C VAL A 152 14.80 -7.36 -16.98
N LEU A 153 15.83 -7.89 -16.30
CA LEU A 153 16.69 -8.98 -16.81
C LEU A 153 15.91 -10.29 -16.97
N ASP A 154 16.04 -10.94 -18.13
CA ASP A 154 15.32 -12.18 -18.51
C ASP A 154 15.54 -13.35 -17.53
N ASP A 155 16.66 -13.37 -16.81
CA ASP A 155 17.06 -14.48 -15.92
C ASP A 155 16.22 -14.63 -14.63
N ILE A 156 15.30 -13.69 -14.40
CA ILE A 156 14.45 -13.61 -13.21
C ILE A 156 13.00 -14.02 -13.54
N LEU A 157 12.65 -14.22 -14.83
CA LEU A 157 11.34 -14.68 -15.25
C LEU A 157 11.09 -16.12 -14.77
N GLY A 158 10.04 -16.32 -13.96
CA GLY A 158 9.49 -17.63 -13.63
C GLY A 158 10.07 -18.35 -12.40
N LYS A 159 10.88 -17.69 -11.55
CA LYS A 159 11.35 -18.30 -10.29
C LYS A 159 10.40 -17.97 -9.12
N SER A 160 9.87 -19.02 -8.49
CA SER A 160 8.88 -18.99 -7.41
C SER A 160 9.31 -18.15 -6.20
N ARG A 161 8.37 -17.34 -5.71
CA ARG A 161 8.58 -16.16 -4.88
C ARG A 161 7.80 -16.31 -3.57
N ASN A 162 8.47 -16.15 -2.43
CA ASN A 162 7.78 -15.69 -1.21
C ASN A 162 7.73 -14.17 -1.31
N GLU A 163 6.53 -13.63 -1.49
CA GLU A 163 6.31 -12.23 -1.85
C GLU A 163 6.30 -11.33 -0.62
N MET A 164 7.35 -10.51 -0.46
CA MET A 164 7.18 -9.15 0.04
C MET A 164 7.37 -8.22 -1.16
N GLY A 165 6.52 -7.21 -1.31
CA GLY A 165 6.44 -6.36 -2.49
C GLY A 165 7.79 -5.78 -2.97
N PRO A 166 7.85 -5.23 -4.19
CA PRO A 166 9.09 -4.68 -4.72
C PRO A 166 9.71 -3.66 -3.75
N ILE A 167 11.04 -3.56 -3.75
CA ILE A 167 11.76 -2.61 -2.90
C ILE A 167 12.62 -1.76 -3.82
N THR A 168 12.41 -0.45 -3.80
CA THR A 168 13.25 0.52 -4.54
C THR A 168 14.31 1.08 -3.61
N VAL A 169 15.58 0.83 -3.93
CA VAL A 169 16.74 1.37 -3.21
C VAL A 169 17.42 2.43 -4.07
N HIS A 170 17.58 3.63 -3.51
CA HIS A 170 18.41 4.67 -4.09
C HIS A 170 19.70 4.80 -3.28
N ILE A 171 20.85 4.58 -3.92
CA ILE A 171 22.17 4.81 -3.34
C ILE A 171 22.69 6.14 -3.89
N PHE A 172 22.96 7.09 -3.01
CA PHE A 172 23.61 8.35 -3.35
C PHE A 172 24.99 8.40 -2.72
N HIS A 173 26.02 8.63 -3.51
CA HIS A 173 27.35 8.94 -3.01
C HIS A 173 27.45 10.46 -2.86
N PHE A 174 27.54 10.93 -1.62
CA PHE A 174 27.95 12.31 -1.35
C PHE A 174 29.46 12.30 -1.19
N GLN A 175 30.15 13.02 -2.08
CA GLN A 175 31.55 13.39 -1.89
C GLN A 175 31.58 14.63 -1.00
N ASP A 176 32.41 14.61 0.04
CA ASP A 176 32.78 15.82 0.79
C ASP A 176 33.68 16.72 -0.07
#